data_AF-A0A527HIM7-F1
#
_entry.id   AF-A0A527HIM7-F1
#
_cell.length_a   1.000
_cell.length_b   1.000
_cell.length_c   1.000
_cell.angle_alpha   90.00
_cell.angle_beta   90.00
_cell.angle_gamma   90.00
#
_symmetry.space_group_name_H-M   'P 1'
#
loop_
_entity.id
_entity.type
_entity.pdbx_description
1 polymer ?
#
loop_
_entity_poly.entity_id
_entity_poly.type
_entity_poly.pdbx_seq_one_letter_code
_entity_poly.pdbx_strand_id
1 'polypeptide(L)'
;LPDHVVGEILTKKWIDSVIPFTALVILCAIFGSIVPGFFDLATLTNLSGQTAELGLVVLGMTIVMVSGGIDLSVGSTFALAVLVTLYGMNVEQWSFGTGLLACLGLGVVCGAINGFLVGFLRMRAFLTTLVTLIIY
;
A
#
# COMPACT_ATOMS: atom_id res chain seq x y z
N LEU A 1 20.65 -34.89 -1.25
CA LEU A 1 19.73 -35.50 -0.26
C LEU A 1 19.01 -34.43 0.59
N PRO A 2 19.67 -33.36 1.10
CA PRO A 2 18.96 -32.24 1.76
C PRO A 2 18.07 -31.43 0.78
N ASP A 3 18.51 -31.28 -0.47
CA ASP A 3 17.86 -30.37 -1.43
C ASP A 3 16.45 -30.83 -1.88
N HIS A 4 16.20 -32.14 -1.85
CA HIS A 4 14.90 -32.69 -2.28
C HIS A 4 13.81 -32.44 -1.21
N VAL A 5 14.17 -32.54 0.07
CA VAL A 5 13.26 -32.31 1.19
C VAL A 5 12.94 -30.83 1.34
N VAL A 6 13.95 -29.96 1.18
CA VAL A 6 13.76 -28.52 1.19
C VAL A 6 12.91 -28.07 0.00
N GLY A 7 13.17 -28.60 -1.21
CA GLY A 7 12.34 -28.31 -2.38
C GLY A 7 10.88 -28.78 -2.24
N GLU A 8 10.65 -29.96 -1.65
CA GLU A 8 9.31 -30.49 -1.42
C GLU A 8 8.54 -29.73 -0.33
N ILE A 9 9.24 -29.17 0.65
CA ILE A 9 8.66 -28.28 1.66
C ILE A 9 8.33 -26.93 1.04
N LEU A 10 9.25 -26.33 0.27
CA LEU A 10 9.07 -25.02 -0.38
C LEU A 10 7.95 -24.97 -1.42
N THR A 11 7.55 -26.11 -1.98
CA THR A 11 6.46 -26.19 -2.97
C THR A 11 5.07 -26.25 -2.35
N LYS A 12 4.95 -26.32 -1.01
CA LYS A 12 3.64 -26.36 -0.33
C LYS A 12 3.05 -24.96 -0.18
N LYS A 13 1.77 -24.79 -0.54
CA LYS A 13 1.03 -23.50 -0.45
C LYS A 13 1.07 -22.79 0.92
N TRP A 14 1.26 -23.51 2.02
CA TRP A 14 1.38 -22.90 3.35
C TRP A 14 2.69 -22.12 3.50
N ILE A 15 3.75 -22.50 2.79
CA ILE A 15 5.05 -21.84 2.84
C ILE A 15 5.00 -20.40 2.35
N ASP A 16 4.10 -20.11 1.41
CA ASP A 16 3.90 -18.76 0.88
C ASP A 16 3.53 -17.75 1.99
N SER A 17 2.86 -18.20 3.07
CA SER A 17 2.56 -17.38 4.24
C SER A 17 3.60 -17.51 5.36
N VAL A 18 4.24 -18.68 5.49
CA VAL A 18 5.26 -18.92 6.52
C VAL A 18 6.51 -18.09 6.27
N ILE A 19 6.94 -17.93 5.02
CA ILE A 19 8.12 -17.15 4.66
C ILE A 19 8.01 -15.70 5.14
N PRO A 20 6.98 -14.91 4.76
CA PRO A 20 6.88 -13.52 5.20
C PRO A 20 6.66 -13.41 6.72
N PHE A 21 5.92 -14.34 7.33
CA PHE A 21 5.75 -14.35 8.79
C PHE A 21 7.07 -14.61 9.52
N THR A 22 7.87 -15.57 9.05
CA THR A 22 9.16 -15.89 9.65
C THR A 22 10.14 -14.73 9.45
N ALA A 23 10.13 -14.10 8.26
CA ALA A 23 10.92 -12.90 8.00
C ALA A 23 10.54 -11.75 8.94
N LEU A 24 9.24 -11.54 9.19
CA LEU A 24 8.75 -10.55 10.16
C LEU A 24 9.30 -10.82 11.57
N VAL A 25 9.20 -12.06 12.07
CA VAL A 25 9.69 -12.43 13.41
C VAL A 25 11.20 -12.19 13.53
N ILE A 26 11.97 -12.60 12.51
CA ILE A 26 13.43 -12.37 12.48
C ILE A 26 13.73 -10.87 12.51
N LEU A 27 13.03 -10.07 11.69
CA LEU A 27 13.25 -8.63 11.61
C LEU A 27 12.91 -7.93 12.94
N CYS A 28 11.83 -8.34 13.61
CA CYS A 28 11.48 -7.87 14.95
C CYS A 28 12.56 -8.21 15.99
N ALA A 29 13.16 -9.40 15.94
CA ALA A 29 14.25 -9.78 16.85
C ALA A 29 15.53 -8.96 16.58
N ILE A 30 15.86 -8.72 15.31
CA ILE A 30 17.02 -7.91 14.91
C ILE A 30 16.82 -6.46 15.36
N PHE A 31 15.73 -5.80 14.97
CA PHE A 31 15.52 -4.41 15.36
C PHE A 31 15.27 -4.26 16.86
N GLY A 32 14.61 -5.22 17.50
CA GLY A 32 14.44 -5.24 18.94
C GLY A 32 15.75 -5.34 19.74
N SER A 33 16.81 -5.88 19.14
CA SER A 33 18.13 -5.99 19.79
C SER A 33 19.09 -4.85 19.45
N ILE A 34 18.94 -4.23 18.28
CA ILE A 34 19.85 -3.16 17.80
C ILE A 34 19.30 -1.76 18.08
N VAL A 35 17.97 -1.57 18.03
CA VAL A 35 17.33 -0.25 18.15
C VAL A 35 16.84 -0.03 19.59
N PRO A 36 17.44 0.92 20.34
CA PRO A 36 16.96 1.27 21.67
C PRO A 36 15.52 1.78 21.62
N GLY A 37 14.66 1.30 22.52
CA GLY A 37 13.24 1.71 22.59
C GLY A 37 12.37 1.16 21.44
N PHE A 38 12.82 0.15 20.71
CA PHE A 38 12.02 -0.48 19.64
C PHE A 38 10.66 -1.00 20.14
N PHE A 39 10.64 -1.61 21.32
CA PHE A 39 9.42 -2.13 21.96
C PHE A 39 8.72 -1.10 22.87
N ASP A 40 9.15 0.15 22.88
CA ASP A 40 8.44 1.18 23.63
C ASP A 40 7.06 1.41 23.03
N LEU A 41 6.08 1.68 23.89
CA LEU A 41 4.70 1.88 23.47
C LEU A 41 4.57 3.02 22.46
N ALA A 42 5.38 4.08 22.58
CA ALA A 42 5.41 5.17 21.62
C ALA A 42 5.90 4.72 20.23
N THR A 43 6.98 3.94 20.17
CA THR A 43 7.50 3.41 18.90
C THR A 43 6.50 2.45 18.27
N LEU A 44 5.94 1.52 19.05
CA LEU A 44 4.96 0.54 18.57
C LEU A 44 3.67 1.20 18.07
N THR A 45 3.18 2.22 18.77
CA THR A 45 1.98 2.96 18.32
C THR A 45 2.24 3.71 17.01
N ASN A 46 3.38 4.38 16.87
CA ASN A 46 3.77 5.03 15.61
C ASN A 46 3.91 4.03 14.45
N LEU A 47 4.59 2.90 14.68
CA LEU A 47 4.74 1.84 13.67
C LEU A 47 3.40 1.24 13.28
N SER A 48 2.50 1.03 14.26
CA SER A 48 1.16 0.51 14.00
C SER A 48 0.32 1.48 13.16
N GLY A 49 0.45 2.79 13.38
CA GLY A 49 -0.23 3.81 12.58
C GLY A 49 0.22 3.79 11.11
N GLN A 50 1.53 3.76 10.86
CA GLN A 50 2.08 3.67 9.50
C GLN A 50 1.69 2.36 8.80
N THR A 51 1.67 1.25 9.55
CA THR A 51 1.26 -0.05 9.01
C THR A 51 -0.24 -0.08 8.72
N ALA A 52 -1.07 0.55 9.54
CA ALA A 52 -2.52 0.65 9.32
C ALA A 52 -2.84 1.47 8.06
N GLU A 53 -2.11 2.57 7.82
CA GLU A 53 -2.23 3.37 6.60
C GLU A 53 -1.94 2.53 5.35
N LEU A 54 -0.80 1.82 5.31
CA LEU A 54 -0.48 0.89 4.22
C LEU A 54 -1.50 -0.26 4.13
N GLY A 55 -1.99 -0.75 5.26
CA GLY A 55 -3.00 -1.80 5.32
C GLY A 55 -4.31 -1.40 4.64
N LEU A 56 -4.78 -0.15 4.86
CA LEU A 56 -5.96 0.38 4.17
C LEU A 56 -5.76 0.43 2.65
N VAL A 57 -4.57 0.82 2.20
CA VAL A 57 -4.22 0.83 0.77
C VAL A 57 -4.25 -0.60 0.19
N VAL A 58 -3.68 -1.58 0.90
CA VAL A 58 -3.68 -2.99 0.48
C VAL A 58 -5.09 -3.57 0.43
N LEU A 59 -5.97 -3.20 1.36
CA LEU A 59 -7.38 -3.60 1.33
C LEU A 59 -8.08 -3.07 0.06
N GLY A 60 -7.86 -1.80 -0.30
CA GLY A 60 -8.35 -1.24 -1.56
C GLY A 60 -7.80 -1.98 -2.78
N MET A 61 -6.49 -2.27 -2.78
CA MET A 61 -5.82 -3.04 -3.84
C MET A 61 -6.36 -4.45 -4.02
N THR A 62 -6.81 -5.09 -2.93
CA THR A 62 -7.37 -6.43 -2.99
C THR A 62 -8.59 -6.46 -3.91
N ILE A 63 -9.43 -5.41 -3.90
CA ILE A 63 -10.59 -5.30 -4.80
C ILE A 63 -10.13 -5.26 -6.26
N VAL A 64 -9.06 -4.51 -6.56
CA VAL A 64 -8.49 -4.41 -7.91
C VAL A 64 -7.88 -5.74 -8.36
N MET A 65 -7.15 -6.43 -7.48
CA MET A 65 -6.56 -7.73 -7.79
C MET A 65 -7.63 -8.80 -8.05
N VAL A 66 -8.71 -8.81 -7.26
CA VAL A 66 -9.84 -9.73 -7.47
C VAL A 66 -10.52 -9.48 -8.83
N SER A 67 -10.52 -8.24 -9.33
CA SER A 67 -11.02 -7.91 -10.67
C SER A 67 -10.09 -8.40 -11.81
N GLY A 68 -8.93 -8.97 -11.49
CA GLY A 68 -7.93 -9.45 -12.46
C GLY A 68 -6.95 -8.37 -12.94
N GLY A 69 -6.96 -7.20 -12.30
CA GLY A 69 -6.05 -6.09 -12.57
C GLY A 69 -4.87 -6.03 -11.60
N ILE A 70 -3.80 -5.36 -12.00
CA ILE A 70 -2.74 -4.89 -11.11
C ILE A 70 -2.77 -3.36 -11.20
N ASP A 71 -2.85 -2.69 -10.07
CA ASP A 71 -2.76 -1.23 -10.02
C ASP A 71 -1.43 -0.80 -9.41
N LEU A 72 -0.61 -0.17 -10.25
CA LEU A 72 0.67 0.42 -9.84
C LEU A 72 0.54 1.88 -9.41
N SER A 73 -0.53 2.56 -9.81
CA SER A 73 -0.73 4.01 -9.62
C SER A 73 -1.15 4.40 -8.21
N VAL A 74 -1.41 3.45 -7.31
CA VAL A 74 -1.86 3.78 -5.96
C VAL A 74 -0.81 4.53 -5.14
N GLY A 75 0.47 4.25 -5.40
CA GLY A 75 1.57 4.92 -4.72
C GLY A 75 1.59 6.41 -5.03
N SER A 76 1.49 6.78 -6.32
CA SER A 76 1.40 8.17 -6.72
C SER A 76 0.05 8.81 -6.37
N THR A 77 -1.05 8.07 -6.46
CA THR A 77 -2.37 8.56 -6.02
C THR A 77 -2.36 8.92 -4.54
N PHE A 78 -1.78 8.07 -3.70
CA PHE A 78 -1.60 8.32 -2.27
C PHE A 78 -0.70 9.53 -2.03
N ALA A 79 0.45 9.61 -2.68
CA ALA A 79 1.37 10.74 -2.55
C ALA A 79 0.73 12.07 -2.98
N LEU A 80 -0.02 12.06 -4.08
CA LEU A 80 -0.75 13.22 -4.58
C LEU A 80 -1.85 13.65 -3.60
N ALA A 81 -2.60 12.71 -3.03
CA ALA A 81 -3.64 13.00 -2.03
C ALA A 81 -3.05 13.63 -0.76
N VAL A 82 -1.92 13.11 -0.28
CA VAL A 82 -1.17 13.68 0.85
C VAL A 82 -0.68 15.09 0.51
N LEU A 83 -0.09 15.29 -0.67
CA LEU A 83 0.42 16.59 -1.10
C LEU A 83 -0.68 17.64 -1.19
N VAL A 84 -1.80 17.34 -1.85
CA VAL A 84 -2.93 18.26 -1.99
C VAL A 84 -3.51 18.62 -0.62
N THR A 85 -3.66 17.64 0.26
CA THR A 85 -4.22 17.85 1.61
C THR A 85 -3.28 18.70 2.46
N LEU A 86 -1.98 18.38 2.46
CA LEU A 86 -0.98 19.14 3.24
C LEU A 86 -0.80 20.55 2.70
N TYR A 87 -0.75 20.73 1.39
CA TYR A 87 -0.66 22.05 0.76
C TYR A 87 -1.91 22.87 1.09
N GLY A 88 -3.10 22.30 0.92
CA GLY A 88 -4.36 22.97 1.25
C GLY A 88 -4.42 23.40 2.72
N MET A 89 -4.06 22.51 3.65
CA MET A 89 -4.16 22.81 5.08
C MET A 89 -3.05 23.74 5.60
N ASN A 90 -1.81 23.59 5.13
CA ASN A 90 -0.67 24.34 5.66
C ASN A 90 -0.36 25.63 4.91
N VAL A 91 -0.66 25.70 3.60
CA VAL A 91 -0.40 26.88 2.77
C VAL A 91 -1.68 27.69 2.60
N GLU A 92 -2.74 27.05 2.08
CA GLU A 92 -4.03 27.72 1.82
C GLU A 92 -4.93 27.84 3.06
N GLN A 93 -4.45 27.35 4.22
CA GLN A 93 -5.17 27.40 5.51
C GLN A 93 -6.57 26.78 5.44
N TRP A 94 -6.75 25.75 4.60
CA TRP A 94 -7.99 25.00 4.51
C TRP A 94 -8.36 24.39 5.86
N SER A 95 -9.65 24.44 6.18
CA SER A 95 -10.19 23.69 7.31
C SER A 95 -9.95 22.18 7.12
N PHE A 96 -9.95 21.43 8.22
CA PHE A 96 -9.86 19.97 8.17
C PHE A 96 -10.93 19.35 7.26
N GLY A 97 -12.17 19.85 7.33
CA GLY A 97 -13.28 19.34 6.50
C GLY A 97 -13.03 19.52 5.01
N THR A 98 -12.50 20.66 4.60
CA THR A 98 -12.13 20.93 3.20
C THR A 98 -10.95 20.07 2.74
N GLY A 99 -9.94 19.86 3.60
CA GLY A 99 -8.81 18.96 3.29
C GLY A 99 -9.27 17.51 3.10
N LEU A 100 -10.14 17.03 3.98
CA LEU A 100 -10.73 15.69 3.88
C LEU A 100 -11.52 15.50 2.59
N LEU A 101 -12.39 16.46 2.24
CA LEU A 101 -13.18 16.40 1.00
C LEU A 101 -12.29 16.45 -0.25
N ALA A 102 -11.22 17.26 -0.24
CA ALA A 102 -10.27 17.31 -1.34
C ALA A 102 -9.52 15.99 -1.51
N CYS A 103 -9.06 15.39 -0.41
CA CYS A 103 -8.41 14.06 -0.40
C CYS A 103 -9.31 12.97 -1.00
N LEU A 104 -10.55 12.87 -0.48
CA LEU A 104 -11.52 11.89 -0.96
C LEU A 104 -11.90 12.14 -2.43
N GLY A 105 -12.12 13.40 -2.80
CA GLY A 105 -12.44 13.80 -4.17
C GLY A 105 -11.34 13.41 -5.14
N LEU A 106 -10.07 13.65 -4.78
CA LEU A 106 -8.92 13.29 -5.61
C LEU A 106 -8.82 11.77 -5.80
N GLY A 107 -8.96 11.00 -4.70
CA GLY A 107 -8.97 9.54 -4.77
C GLY A 107 -10.08 8.99 -5.67
N VAL A 108 -11.30 9.57 -5.59
CA VAL A 108 -12.42 9.21 -6.47
C VAL A 108 -12.11 9.54 -7.93
N VAL A 109 -11.53 10.71 -8.21
CA VAL A 109 -11.20 11.13 -9.58
C VAL A 109 -10.11 10.22 -10.18
N CYS A 110 -9.01 9.99 -9.48
CA CYS A 110 -7.93 9.10 -9.93
C CYS A 110 -8.46 7.67 -10.13
N GLY A 111 -9.24 7.15 -9.18
CA GLY A 111 -9.87 5.84 -9.28
C GLY A 111 -10.86 5.73 -10.44
N ALA A 112 -11.67 6.77 -10.68
CA ALA A 112 -12.62 6.81 -11.80
C ALA A 112 -11.91 6.86 -13.15
N ILE A 113 -10.79 7.59 -13.27
CA ILE A 113 -9.98 7.61 -14.49
C ILE A 113 -9.47 6.20 -14.77
N ASN A 114 -8.79 5.56 -13.82
CA ASN A 114 -8.28 4.18 -13.99
C ASN A 114 -9.42 3.19 -14.27
N GLY A 115 -10.54 3.29 -13.55
CA GLY A 115 -11.70 2.43 -13.72
C GLY A 115 -12.37 2.58 -15.09
N PHE A 116 -12.47 3.81 -15.61
CA PHE A 116 -13.00 4.07 -16.95
C PHE A 116 -12.08 3.50 -18.04
N LEU A 117 -10.78 3.77 -17.91
CA LEU A 117 -9.74 3.32 -18.85
C LEU A 117 -9.64 1.78 -18.92
N VAL A 118 -9.71 1.09 -17.80
CA VAL A 118 -9.60 -0.37 -17.74
C VAL A 118 -10.95 -1.05 -17.97
N GLY A 119 -12.01 -0.60 -17.30
CA GLY A 119 -13.32 -1.25 -17.33
C GLY A 119 -14.12 -0.96 -18.60
N PHE A 120 -14.11 0.28 -19.08
CA PHE A 120 -14.91 0.69 -20.24
C PHE A 120 -14.11 0.60 -21.55
N LEU A 121 -12.90 1.17 -21.57
CA LEU A 121 -12.04 1.14 -22.77
C LEU A 121 -11.26 -0.18 -22.93
N ARG A 122 -11.38 -1.11 -21.96
CA ARG A 122 -10.77 -2.45 -22.00
C ARG A 122 -9.25 -2.42 -22.23
N MET A 123 -8.58 -1.40 -21.70
CA MET A 123 -7.12 -1.34 -21.73
C MET A 123 -6.49 -2.32 -20.74
N ARG A 124 -5.22 -2.69 -20.98
CA ARG A 124 -4.48 -3.58 -20.08
C ARG A 124 -4.17 -2.85 -18.76
N ALA A 125 -4.77 -3.30 -17.66
CA ALA A 125 -4.68 -2.68 -16.34
C ALA A 125 -3.26 -2.32 -15.90
N PHE A 126 -2.30 -3.24 -16.09
CA PHE A 126 -0.89 -3.01 -15.73
C PHE A 126 -0.27 -1.81 -16.48
N LEU A 127 -0.48 -1.72 -17.80
CA LEU A 127 0.09 -0.63 -18.60
C LEU A 127 -0.61 0.70 -18.31
N THR A 128 -1.94 0.67 -18.16
CA THR A 128 -2.72 1.86 -17.84
C THR A 128 -2.28 2.45 -16.50
N THR A 129 -2.14 1.61 -15.47
CA THR A 129 -1.76 2.08 -14.13
C THR A 129 -0.29 2.45 -14.03
N LEU A 130 0.58 1.90 -14.89
CA LEU A 130 1.96 2.38 -15.03
C LEU A 130 2.02 3.77 -15.67
N VAL A 131 1.17 4.05 -16.66
CA VAL A 131 1.09 5.38 -17.27
C VAL A 131 0.52 6.40 -16.27
N THR A 132 -0.57 6.05 -15.58
CA THR A 132 -1.15 6.96 -14.59
C THR A 132 -0.26 7.13 -13.36
N LEU A 133 0.56 6.13 -13.00
CA LEU A 133 1.62 6.28 -12.00
C LEU A 133 2.58 7.44 -12.31
N ILE A 134 2.92 7.66 -13.59
CA ILE A 134 3.85 8.71 -14.03
C ILE A 134 3.15 10.07 -14.12
N ILE A 135 1.84 10.08 -14.40
CA ILE A 135 1.05 11.30 -14.58
C ILE A 135 0.67 11.94 -13.24
N TYR A 136 0.33 11.12 -12.23
CA TYR A 136 -0.03 11.56 -10.88
C TYR A 136 1.20 11.94 -10.07
#